data_AF-A0A5B1L6Y6-F1
#
_entry.id   AF-A0A5B1L6Y6-F1
#
_cell.length_a   1.000
_cell.length_b   1.000
_cell.length_c   1.000
_cell.angle_alpha   90.00
_cell.angle_beta   90.00
_cell.angle_gamma   90.00
#
_symmetry.space_group_name_H-M   'P 1'
#
loop_
_entity.id
_entity.type
_entity.pdbx_description
1 polymer ?
#
loop_
_entity_poly.entity_id
_entity_poly.type
_entity_poly.pdbx_seq_one_letter_code
_entity_poly.pdbx_strand_id
1 'polypeptide(L)'
;MRMSWTVFAALLLLTSGCAGLDLQKPGEQASEDTDLAFDYVAVGGTGTIDQTLTITNSSDEAAVPTLSFVALDSSGRPLPRVEVSTVYGSDSGLVVAPADYEVFDILRFEGAGADRVEDVDVTVESVDSFPDAGTVYPTIDYLSSSGRSVPYPSQAATVRVKNPGAHDYAVRLVGIAWNRPAPGHSQQAQSVTPVGSLVKVPAGRSVDVPVPAHLRAGFDSLKCYISTN
;
A
#
# COMPACT_ATOMS: atom_id res chain seq x y z
N MET A 1 63.42 -37.51 -16.24
CA MET A 1 63.19 -37.87 -14.83
C MET A 1 61.67 -37.83 -14.63
N ARG A 2 61.02 -38.99 -14.47
CA ARG A 2 60.57 -39.58 -13.17
C ARG A 2 59.66 -38.60 -12.40
N MET A 3 58.50 -38.96 -11.86
CA MET A 3 57.84 -40.24 -11.64
C MET A 3 56.37 -39.94 -11.26
N SER A 4 55.50 -40.89 -11.58
CA SER A 4 54.15 -41.06 -11.00
C SER A 4 54.17 -41.05 -9.46
N TRP A 5 53.05 -40.72 -8.81
CA TRP A 5 52.36 -41.54 -7.77
C TRP A 5 51.06 -40.88 -7.25
N THR A 6 49.93 -41.53 -7.54
CA THR A 6 48.92 -42.11 -6.64
C THR A 6 48.71 -41.57 -5.21
N VAL A 7 47.46 -41.09 -4.98
CA VAL A 7 46.53 -41.27 -3.83
C VAL A 7 46.95 -40.86 -2.41
N PHE A 8 46.17 -39.97 -1.79
CA PHE A 8 45.50 -40.22 -0.50
C PHE A 8 44.23 -39.39 -0.39
N ALA A 9 43.11 -40.08 -0.17
CA ALA A 9 41.87 -39.50 0.30
C ALA A 9 42.01 -39.13 1.79
N ALA A 10 41.56 -37.94 2.18
CA ALA A 10 41.23 -37.62 3.55
C ALA A 10 39.89 -36.89 3.56
N LEU A 11 38.87 -37.68 3.87
CA LEU A 11 37.55 -37.25 4.31
C LEU A 11 37.72 -36.46 5.62
N LEU A 12 37.36 -35.18 5.62
CA LEU A 12 37.16 -34.40 6.84
C LEU A 12 35.83 -33.67 6.69
N LEU A 13 34.79 -34.32 7.23
CA LEU A 13 33.52 -33.73 7.60
C LEU A 13 33.80 -32.65 8.65
N LEU A 14 33.72 -31.38 8.25
CA LEU A 14 33.52 -30.26 9.16
C LEU A 14 32.15 -29.68 8.86
N THR A 15 31.17 -30.14 9.65
CA THR A 15 29.87 -29.51 9.81
C THR A 15 30.08 -28.18 10.53
N SER A 16 30.42 -27.14 9.77
CA SER A 16 30.25 -25.76 10.23
C SER A 16 28.88 -25.30 9.77
N GLY A 17 27.90 -25.43 10.67
CA GLY A 17 26.61 -24.78 10.51
C GLY A 17 26.84 -23.30 10.29
N CYS A 18 26.57 -22.84 9.08
CA CYS A 18 26.25 -21.44 8.88
C CYS A 18 24.91 -21.25 9.59
N ALA A 19 24.97 -20.80 10.84
CA ALA A 19 23.87 -20.05 11.41
C ALA A 19 23.72 -18.84 10.48
N GLY A 20 22.75 -18.94 9.56
CA GLY A 20 22.26 -17.79 8.83
C GLY A 20 21.78 -16.81 9.89
N LEU A 21 22.58 -15.78 10.12
CA LEU A 21 22.09 -14.54 10.69
C LEU A 21 21.10 -14.02 9.65
N ASP A 22 19.83 -14.36 9.87
CA ASP A 22 18.73 -13.68 9.21
C ASP A 22 18.81 -12.24 9.71
N LEU A 23 19.38 -11.39 8.86
CA LEU A 23 19.28 -9.96 9.04
C LEU A 23 17.82 -9.62 8.73
N GLN A 24 16.98 -9.71 9.77
CA GLN A 24 15.65 -9.15 9.77
C GLN A 24 15.78 -7.70 9.28
N LYS A 25 15.22 -7.44 8.11
CA LYS A 25 15.17 -6.10 7.53
C LYS A 25 14.46 -5.20 8.55
N PRO A 26 15.01 -4.03 8.92
CA PRO A 26 14.27 -3.07 9.71
C PRO A 26 12.98 -2.72 8.93
N GLY A 27 11.82 -2.98 9.52
CA GLY A 27 10.52 -2.63 8.92
C GLY A 27 9.50 -3.79 8.80
N GLU A 28 9.88 -5.04 9.03
CA GLU A 28 8.93 -6.17 8.96
C GLU A 28 8.43 -6.55 10.36
N GLN A 29 7.29 -5.97 10.76
CA GLN A 29 6.57 -6.37 11.97
C GLN A 29 5.43 -7.32 11.60
N ALA A 30 5.60 -8.60 11.93
CA ALA A 30 4.48 -9.54 11.96
C ALA A 30 3.72 -9.32 13.27
N SER A 31 2.41 -9.12 13.20
CA SER A 31 1.55 -9.24 14.37
C SER A 31 1.45 -10.73 14.70
N GLU A 32 2.03 -11.18 15.83
CA GLU A 32 2.15 -12.61 16.17
C GLU A 32 0.78 -13.35 16.25
N ASP A 33 -0.33 -12.62 16.35
CA ASP A 33 -1.69 -13.16 16.44
C ASP A 33 -2.51 -13.03 15.14
N THR A 34 -1.93 -12.52 14.04
CA THR A 34 -2.62 -12.38 12.75
C THR A 34 -1.74 -12.82 11.60
N ASP A 35 -2.32 -13.39 10.54
CA ASP A 35 -1.61 -13.69 9.28
C ASP A 35 -1.29 -12.43 8.43
N LEU A 36 -1.19 -11.27 9.09
CA LEU A 36 -0.89 -9.98 8.47
C LEU A 36 0.56 -9.55 8.78
N ALA A 37 1.25 -9.10 7.74
CA ALA A 37 2.56 -8.47 7.84
C ALA A 37 2.55 -7.09 7.19
N PHE A 38 3.42 -6.21 7.69
CA PHE A 38 3.47 -4.80 7.31
C PHE A 38 4.90 -4.42 6.90
N ASP A 39 5.07 -3.72 5.78
CA ASP A 39 6.34 -3.12 5.34
C ASP A 39 6.06 -1.67 4.92
N TYR A 40 6.75 -0.73 5.55
CA TYR A 40 6.57 0.70 5.29
C TYR A 40 7.77 1.29 4.56
N VAL A 41 7.49 2.15 3.57
CA VAL A 41 8.50 2.84 2.77
C VAL A 41 8.26 4.34 2.82
N ALA A 42 9.11 5.06 3.54
CA ALA A 42 9.04 6.52 3.64
C ALA A 42 9.31 7.21 2.30
N VAL A 43 10.43 6.91 1.64
CA VAL A 43 10.79 7.50 0.35
C VAL A 43 10.76 6.43 -0.71
N GLY A 44 9.80 6.55 -1.62
CA GLY A 44 9.69 5.71 -2.80
C GLY A 44 10.82 5.98 -3.79
N GLY A 45 11.10 4.98 -4.63
CA GLY A 45 11.95 5.16 -5.80
C GLY A 45 11.34 6.10 -6.85
N THR A 46 12.06 6.30 -7.95
CA THR A 46 11.56 7.14 -9.06
C THR A 46 10.25 6.58 -9.61
N GLY A 47 9.19 7.40 -9.56
CA GLY A 47 7.87 7.05 -10.12
C GLY A 47 6.95 6.29 -9.17
N THR A 48 7.37 6.06 -7.93
CA THR A 48 6.52 5.45 -6.89
C THR A 48 6.00 6.52 -5.93
N ILE A 49 4.96 6.16 -5.18
CA ILE A 49 4.41 7.02 -4.14
C ILE A 49 5.23 6.82 -2.86
N ASP A 50 5.59 7.93 -2.23
CA ASP A 50 6.24 7.94 -0.93
C ASP A 50 5.24 7.60 0.18
N GLN A 51 5.74 7.22 1.34
CA GLN A 51 4.93 6.93 2.54
C GLN A 51 3.93 5.76 2.30
N THR A 52 4.36 4.75 1.55
CA THR A 52 3.52 3.60 1.21
C THR A 52 3.63 2.54 2.31
N LEU A 53 2.49 2.05 2.79
CA LEU A 53 2.38 0.87 3.64
C LEU A 53 1.94 -0.32 2.79
N THR A 54 2.73 -1.38 2.77
CA THR A 54 2.34 -2.68 2.23
C THR A 54 1.72 -3.51 3.33
N ILE A 55 0.54 -4.08 3.06
CA ILE A 55 -0.18 -4.99 3.94
C ILE A 55 -0.21 -6.34 3.22
N THR A 56 0.54 -7.30 3.73
CA THR A 56 0.55 -8.68 3.23
C THR A 56 -0.39 -9.52 4.07
N ASN A 57 -1.33 -10.22 3.44
CA ASN A 57 -2.20 -11.19 4.08
C ASN A 57 -1.84 -12.60 3.59
N SER A 58 -1.31 -13.41 4.49
CA SER A 58 -0.90 -14.79 4.22
C SER A 58 -1.96 -15.83 4.57
N SER A 59 -3.15 -15.41 5.03
CA SER A 59 -4.28 -16.31 5.24
C SER A 59 -4.96 -16.69 3.92
N ASP A 60 -5.82 -17.72 3.99
CA ASP A 60 -6.64 -18.19 2.87
C ASP A 60 -7.99 -17.44 2.74
N GLU A 61 -8.22 -16.43 3.58
CA GLU A 61 -9.40 -15.56 3.56
C GLU A 61 -9.02 -14.09 3.36
N ALA A 62 -9.86 -13.32 2.66
CA ALA A 62 -9.64 -11.88 2.58
C ALA A 62 -9.96 -11.22 3.93
N ALA A 63 -9.16 -10.23 4.31
CA ALA A 63 -9.19 -9.59 5.60
C ALA A 63 -9.37 -8.08 5.46
N VAL A 64 -9.96 -7.47 6.49
CA VAL A 64 -10.21 -6.03 6.56
C VAL A 64 -9.66 -5.55 7.89
N PRO A 65 -8.37 -5.18 7.95
CA PRO A 65 -7.78 -4.72 9.19
C PRO A 65 -8.21 -3.29 9.50
N THR A 66 -8.39 -3.03 10.80
CA THR A 66 -8.32 -1.67 11.36
C THR A 66 -6.98 -1.54 12.06
N LEU A 67 -6.17 -0.59 11.61
CA LEU A 67 -4.79 -0.39 12.07
C LEU A 67 -4.68 0.89 12.90
N SER A 68 -3.76 0.88 13.87
CA SER A 68 -3.26 2.08 14.50
C SER A 68 -1.74 2.18 14.31
N PHE A 69 -1.20 3.39 14.40
CA PHE A 69 0.16 3.68 14.01
C PHE A 69 0.88 4.57 15.02
N VAL A 70 2.17 4.32 15.20
CA VAL A 70 3.09 5.23 15.89
C VAL A 70 4.19 5.61 14.91
N ALA A 71 4.31 6.90 14.59
CA ALA A 71 5.38 7.39 13.73
C ALA A 71 6.73 7.35 14.44
N LEU A 72 7.77 6.90 13.74
CA LEU A 72 9.13 6.72 14.26
C LEU A 72 10.14 7.59 13.53
N ASP A 73 11.16 8.06 14.26
CA ASP A 73 12.34 8.70 13.68
C ASP A 73 13.37 7.68 13.15
N SER A 74 14.45 8.16 12.54
CA SER A 74 15.55 7.33 12.00
C SER A 74 16.24 6.42 13.03
N SER A 75 16.00 6.61 14.32
CA SER A 75 16.54 5.79 15.40
C SER A 75 15.50 4.82 16.00
N GLY A 76 14.32 4.70 15.37
CA GLY A 76 13.21 3.87 15.84
C GLY A 76 12.50 4.45 17.06
N ARG A 77 12.63 5.75 17.34
CA ARG A 77 11.96 6.38 18.50
C ARG A 77 10.63 7.00 18.10
N PRO A 78 9.59 6.85 18.93
CA PRO A 78 8.31 7.49 18.70
C PRO A 78 8.38 9.01 18.55
N LEU A 79 7.55 9.54 17.65
CA LEU A 79 7.32 10.95 17.40
C LEU A 79 5.94 11.37 17.97
N PRO A 80 5.83 11.66 19.28
CA PRO A 80 4.54 11.79 19.98
C PRO A 80 3.71 13.01 19.60
N ARG A 81 4.22 13.89 18.73
CA ARG A 81 3.51 15.07 18.20
C ARG A 81 3.21 14.93 16.71
N VAL A 82 3.36 13.71 16.19
CA VAL A 82 3.02 13.37 14.81
C VAL A 82 1.80 12.47 14.84
N GLU A 83 0.73 12.92 14.20
CA GLU A 83 -0.47 12.15 13.95
C GLU A 83 -0.32 11.41 12.63
N VAL A 84 -0.76 10.15 12.60
CA VAL A 84 -0.76 9.30 11.41
C VAL A 84 -2.20 9.07 10.99
N SER A 85 -2.48 9.26 9.71
CA SER A 85 -3.75 8.92 9.07
C SER A 85 -3.47 8.20 7.76
N THR A 86 -4.46 7.52 7.20
CA THR A 86 -4.31 6.79 5.93
C THR A 86 -5.12 7.40 4.80
N VAL A 87 -4.68 7.18 3.55
CA VAL A 87 -5.34 7.71 2.36
C VAL A 87 -6.50 6.81 1.92
N TYR A 88 -6.35 5.48 2.03
CA TYR A 88 -7.38 4.51 1.65
C TYR A 88 -8.22 4.02 2.84
N GLY A 89 -7.75 4.22 4.07
CA GLY A 89 -8.55 4.00 5.28
C GLY A 89 -8.24 2.68 5.97
N SER A 90 -7.00 2.17 5.92
CA SER A 90 -6.61 1.03 6.75
C SER A 90 -6.66 1.36 8.25
N ASP A 91 -6.64 2.64 8.63
CA ASP A 91 -6.90 3.11 10.01
C ASP A 91 -8.38 3.08 10.42
N SER A 92 -9.27 2.74 9.50
CA SER A 92 -10.72 2.82 9.69
C SER A 92 -11.48 1.61 9.12
N GLY A 93 -10.77 0.50 8.88
CA GLY A 93 -11.38 -0.75 8.41
C GLY A 93 -11.93 -0.68 6.99
N LEU A 94 -11.34 0.16 6.13
CA LEU A 94 -11.82 0.38 4.77
C LEU A 94 -11.07 -0.40 3.71
N VAL A 95 -9.84 -0.82 3.96
CA VAL A 95 -8.98 -1.48 2.96
C VAL A 95 -9.18 -3.00 3.05
N VAL A 96 -9.47 -3.62 1.92
CA VAL A 96 -9.51 -5.09 1.80
C VAL A 96 -8.12 -5.60 1.44
N ALA A 97 -7.55 -6.45 2.30
CA ALA A 97 -6.35 -7.24 2.04
C ALA A 97 -6.77 -8.63 1.48
N PRO A 98 -6.54 -8.92 0.19
CA PRO A 98 -6.95 -10.20 -0.40
C PRO A 98 -6.22 -11.39 0.24
N ALA A 99 -6.80 -12.58 0.15
CA ALA A 99 -6.14 -13.82 0.59
C ALA A 99 -4.84 -14.06 -0.20
N ASP A 100 -3.81 -14.55 0.48
CA ASP A 100 -2.48 -14.86 -0.09
C ASP A 100 -1.93 -13.75 -1.00
N TYR A 101 -2.06 -12.48 -0.57
CA TYR A 101 -1.69 -11.34 -1.41
C TYR A 101 -1.31 -10.08 -0.62
N GLU A 102 -0.76 -9.10 -1.34
CA GLU A 102 -0.39 -7.79 -0.82
C GLU A 102 -1.33 -6.70 -1.33
N VAL A 103 -1.67 -5.75 -0.47
CA VAL A 103 -2.35 -4.49 -0.80
C VAL A 103 -1.57 -3.32 -0.22
N PHE A 104 -1.74 -2.13 -0.80
CA PHE A 104 -1.06 -0.93 -0.33
C PHE A 104 -2.07 0.09 0.23
N ASP A 105 -1.67 0.79 1.29
CA ASP A 105 -2.23 2.10 1.69
C ASP A 105 -1.11 3.15 1.66
N ILE A 106 -1.46 4.42 1.73
CA ILE A 106 -0.53 5.55 1.81
C ILE A 106 -0.76 6.22 3.15
N LEU A 107 0.31 6.42 3.91
CA LEU A 107 0.29 7.10 5.19
C LEU A 107 0.49 8.60 5.01
N ARG A 108 -0.16 9.36 5.89
CA ARG A 108 -0.10 10.81 5.92
C ARG A 108 0.22 11.25 7.34
N PHE A 109 1.25 12.08 7.45
CA PHE A 109 1.80 12.52 8.73
C PHE A 109 1.53 14.01 8.93
N GLU A 110 0.94 14.35 10.07
CA GLU A 110 0.65 15.72 10.47
C GLU A 110 1.28 16.06 11.82
N GLY A 111 1.60 17.34 12.04
CA GLY A 111 2.10 17.83 13.32
C GLY A 111 3.61 18.04 13.37
N ALA A 112 4.11 18.32 14.58
CA ALA A 112 5.47 18.79 14.78
C ALA A 112 6.48 17.62 14.69
N GLY A 113 7.27 17.60 13.62
CA GLY A 113 8.28 16.58 13.34
C GLY A 113 7.85 15.53 12.31
N ALA A 114 6.74 15.75 11.60
CA ALA A 114 6.27 14.87 10.53
C ALA A 114 7.28 14.72 9.37
N ASP A 115 8.14 15.72 9.16
CA ASP A 115 9.23 15.71 8.19
C ASP A 115 10.42 14.82 8.60
N ARG A 116 10.39 14.24 9.80
CA ARG A 116 11.43 13.35 10.35
C ARG A 116 10.98 11.89 10.44
N VAL A 117 9.78 11.59 9.93
CA VAL A 117 9.25 10.23 9.95
C VAL A 117 10.04 9.39 8.95
N GLU A 118 10.63 8.31 9.45
CA GLU A 118 11.38 7.34 8.65
C GLU A 118 10.74 5.96 8.69
N ASP A 119 9.97 5.66 9.74
CA ASP A 119 9.29 4.38 9.91
C ASP A 119 7.98 4.52 10.71
N VAL A 120 7.20 3.45 10.81
CA VAL A 120 6.01 3.35 11.66
C VAL A 120 5.97 2.02 12.40
N ASP A 121 5.58 2.05 13.67
CA ASP A 121 5.08 0.85 14.33
C ASP A 121 3.61 0.70 13.99
N VAL A 122 3.20 -0.52 13.59
CA VAL A 122 1.82 -0.85 13.21
C VAL A 122 1.20 -1.75 14.27
N THR A 123 0.00 -1.42 14.73
CA THR A 123 -0.81 -2.27 15.60
C THR A 123 -2.10 -2.65 14.89
N VAL A 124 -2.44 -3.94 14.91
CA VAL A 124 -3.73 -4.44 14.43
C VAL A 124 -4.75 -4.33 15.56
N GLU A 125 -5.72 -3.43 15.42
CA GLU A 125 -6.77 -3.22 16.42
C GLU A 125 -7.91 -4.24 16.26
N SER A 126 -8.28 -4.54 15.02
CA SER A 126 -9.28 -5.55 14.68
C SER A 126 -9.09 -6.06 13.26
N VAL A 127 -9.62 -7.25 12.99
CA VAL A 127 -9.67 -7.85 11.65
C VAL A 127 -11.07 -8.40 11.41
N ASP A 128 -11.74 -7.90 10.38
CA ASP A 128 -13.00 -8.48 9.90
C ASP A 128 -12.74 -9.35 8.65
N SER A 129 -13.51 -10.43 8.49
CA SER A 129 -13.45 -11.24 7.28
C SER A 129 -14.22 -10.59 6.13
N PHE A 130 -13.76 -10.84 4.91
CA PHE A 130 -14.39 -10.32 3.70
C PHE A 130 -14.48 -11.41 2.63
N PRO A 131 -15.56 -11.44 1.82
CA PRO A 131 -15.61 -12.34 0.68
C PRO A 131 -14.46 -12.03 -0.27
N ASP A 132 -13.71 -13.05 -0.67
CA ASP A 132 -12.56 -12.86 -1.55
C ASP A 132 -12.97 -12.16 -2.86
N ALA A 133 -12.35 -11.01 -3.12
CA ALA A 133 -12.49 -10.26 -4.37
C ALA A 133 -11.43 -10.68 -5.41
N GLY A 134 -10.55 -11.62 -5.05
CA GLY A 134 -9.38 -11.99 -5.82
C GLY A 134 -8.30 -10.91 -5.79
N THR A 135 -7.21 -11.18 -6.51
CA THR A 135 -5.97 -10.39 -6.46
C THR A 135 -5.82 -9.38 -7.60
N VAL A 136 -6.80 -9.29 -8.51
CA VAL A 136 -6.71 -8.39 -9.67
C VAL A 136 -7.29 -7.02 -9.35
N TYR A 137 -6.44 -5.99 -9.30
CA TYR A 137 -6.89 -4.65 -8.93
C TYR A 137 -7.84 -3.97 -9.92
N PRO A 138 -8.79 -3.13 -9.44
CA PRO A 138 -9.55 -2.26 -10.31
C PRO A 138 -8.63 -1.27 -11.03
N THR A 139 -8.98 -0.93 -12.27
CA THR A 139 -8.29 0.10 -13.04
C THR A 139 -9.22 1.28 -13.30
N ILE A 140 -8.64 2.45 -13.57
CA ILE A 140 -9.40 3.67 -13.85
C ILE A 140 -8.93 4.32 -15.15
N ASP A 141 -9.89 4.76 -15.96
CA ASP A 141 -9.64 5.70 -17.06
C ASP A 141 -10.26 7.06 -16.74
N TYR A 142 -9.57 8.13 -17.13
CA TYR A 142 -10.10 9.49 -17.04
C TYR A 142 -10.82 9.86 -18.33
N LEU A 143 -12.06 10.32 -18.21
CA LEU A 143 -12.89 10.73 -19.34
C LEU A 143 -13.32 12.19 -19.20
N SER A 144 -13.19 12.96 -20.27
CA SER A 144 -13.75 14.32 -20.41
C SER A 144 -15.28 14.33 -20.41
N SER A 145 -15.89 15.52 -20.37
CA SER A 145 -17.35 15.68 -20.43
C SER A 145 -17.98 15.16 -21.72
N SER A 146 -17.20 15.02 -22.81
CA SER A 146 -17.66 14.41 -24.06
C SER A 146 -17.38 12.89 -24.13
N GLY A 147 -16.95 12.27 -23.04
CA GLY A 147 -16.62 10.84 -22.97
C GLY A 147 -15.28 10.44 -23.61
N ARG A 148 -14.42 11.39 -23.99
CA ARG A 148 -13.09 11.09 -24.55
C ARG A 148 -12.08 10.90 -23.43
N SER A 149 -11.16 9.94 -23.60
CA SER A 149 -10.04 9.75 -22.69
C SER A 149 -9.17 11.00 -22.58
N VAL A 150 -8.75 11.31 -21.36
CA VAL A 150 -7.84 12.42 -21.04
C VAL A 150 -6.68 11.90 -20.18
N PRO A 151 -5.49 12.51 -20.27
CA PRO A 151 -4.31 12.01 -19.56
C PRO A 151 -4.27 12.37 -18.07
N TYR A 152 -5.03 13.38 -17.62
CA TYR A 152 -4.92 13.93 -16.27
C TYR A 152 -6.26 13.96 -15.53
N PRO A 153 -6.27 13.72 -14.21
CA PRO A 153 -7.48 13.73 -13.40
C PRO A 153 -8.16 15.10 -13.37
N SER A 154 -7.39 16.19 -13.45
CA SER A 154 -7.92 17.56 -13.50
C SER A 154 -8.76 17.87 -14.74
N GLN A 155 -8.63 17.05 -15.79
CA GLN A 155 -9.41 17.13 -17.02
C GLN A 155 -10.60 16.16 -17.02
N ALA A 156 -10.67 15.27 -16.04
CA ALA A 156 -11.68 14.22 -15.96
C ALA A 156 -13.01 14.79 -15.48
N ALA A 157 -14.05 14.67 -16.31
CA ALA A 157 -15.43 14.84 -15.87
C ALA A 157 -16.01 13.57 -15.25
N THR A 158 -15.49 12.42 -15.68
CA THR A 158 -15.90 11.09 -15.28
C THR A 158 -14.67 10.20 -15.12
N VAL A 159 -14.69 9.32 -14.14
CA VAL A 159 -13.75 8.22 -14.00
C VAL A 159 -14.47 6.93 -14.37
N ARG A 160 -13.96 6.21 -15.36
CA ARG A 160 -14.45 4.86 -15.66
C ARG A 160 -13.66 3.87 -14.83
N VAL A 161 -14.30 3.28 -13.84
CA VAL A 161 -13.72 2.21 -13.03
C VAL A 161 -14.00 0.88 -13.72
N LYS A 162 -12.97 0.06 -13.90
CA LYS A 162 -13.07 -1.27 -14.50
C LYS A 162 -12.74 -2.31 -13.44
N ASN A 163 -13.59 -3.33 -13.36
CA ASN A 163 -13.34 -4.53 -12.61
C ASN A 163 -12.90 -5.63 -13.60
N PRO A 164 -11.61 -5.95 -13.67
CA PRO A 164 -11.11 -7.05 -14.49
C PRO A 164 -11.28 -8.44 -13.84
N GLY A 165 -11.66 -8.49 -12.57
CA GLY A 165 -11.79 -9.72 -11.79
C GLY A 165 -13.05 -10.53 -12.08
N ALA A 166 -13.11 -11.71 -11.47
CA ALA A 166 -14.20 -12.67 -11.58
C ALA A 166 -15.33 -12.45 -10.55
N HIS A 167 -15.12 -11.56 -9.58
CA HIS A 167 -16.06 -11.25 -8.50
C HIS A 167 -16.48 -9.77 -8.57
N ASP A 168 -17.65 -9.45 -8.03
CA ASP A 168 -18.11 -8.06 -7.93
C ASP A 168 -17.22 -7.27 -6.96
N TYR A 169 -16.80 -6.07 -7.36
CA TYR A 169 -16.00 -5.19 -6.51
C TYR A 169 -16.89 -4.13 -5.88
N ALA A 170 -16.63 -3.85 -4.60
CA ALA A 170 -17.03 -2.61 -3.96
C ALA A 170 -15.78 -1.74 -3.88
N VAL A 171 -15.82 -0.55 -4.49
CA VAL A 171 -14.63 0.32 -4.62
C VAL A 171 -14.93 1.73 -4.18
N ARG A 172 -13.91 2.38 -3.61
CA ARG A 172 -13.89 3.81 -3.35
C ARG A 172 -12.91 4.50 -4.27
N LEU A 173 -13.18 5.77 -4.55
CA LEU A 173 -12.29 6.65 -5.28
C LEU A 173 -11.86 7.80 -4.38
N VAL A 174 -10.58 8.12 -4.40
CA VAL A 174 -10.02 9.27 -3.68
C VAL A 174 -9.20 10.12 -4.63
N GLY A 175 -9.42 11.43 -4.58
CA GLY A 175 -8.53 12.42 -5.17
C GLY A 175 -7.48 12.83 -4.16
N ILE A 176 -6.23 12.91 -4.60
CA ILE A 176 -5.08 13.24 -3.74
C ILE A 176 -4.39 14.47 -4.33
N ALA A 177 -4.20 15.48 -3.49
CA ALA A 177 -3.26 16.58 -3.74
C ALA A 177 -1.96 16.25 -3.03
N TRP A 178 -0.85 16.32 -3.74
CA TRP A 178 0.47 16.01 -3.22
C TRP A 178 1.22 17.30 -2.91
N ASN A 179 1.98 17.32 -1.83
CA ASN A 179 2.99 18.37 -1.67
C ASN A 179 4.11 18.19 -2.74
N ARG A 180 4.95 19.23 -2.87
CA ARG A 180 6.11 19.23 -3.78
C ARG A 180 7.38 19.50 -2.97
N PRO A 181 7.89 18.47 -2.28
CA PRO A 181 9.05 18.65 -1.41
C PRO A 181 10.31 18.91 -2.24
N ALA A 182 11.34 19.46 -1.58
CA ALA A 182 12.67 19.55 -2.20
C ALA A 182 13.24 18.14 -2.43
N PRO A 183 14.16 17.94 -3.39
CA PRO A 183 14.77 16.63 -3.63
C PRO A 183 15.37 16.03 -2.35
N GLY A 184 15.11 14.74 -2.10
CA GLY A 184 15.59 14.02 -0.92
C GLY A 184 14.65 14.08 0.29
N HIS A 185 13.53 14.81 0.20
CA HIS A 185 12.46 14.80 1.20
C HIS A 185 11.25 14.03 0.66
N SER A 186 10.52 13.36 1.55
CA SER A 186 9.35 12.57 1.16
C SER A 186 8.17 13.44 0.72
N GLN A 187 7.51 12.98 -0.33
CA GLN A 187 6.20 13.45 -0.73
C GLN A 187 5.15 12.99 0.29
N GLN A 188 4.17 13.85 0.53
CA GLN A 188 3.05 13.65 1.45
C GLN A 188 1.74 13.95 0.72
N ALA A 189 0.72 13.16 1.01
CA ALA A 189 -0.65 13.51 0.65
C ALA A 189 -1.05 14.75 1.46
N GLN A 190 -1.12 15.92 0.82
CA GLN A 190 -1.47 17.17 1.49
C GLN A 190 -2.96 17.22 1.82
N SER A 191 -3.79 16.74 0.90
CA SER A 191 -5.22 16.57 1.12
C SER A 191 -5.73 15.35 0.37
N VAL A 192 -6.65 14.61 1.00
CA VAL A 192 -7.36 13.47 0.43
C VAL A 192 -8.83 13.83 0.38
N THR A 193 -9.49 13.61 -0.76
CA THR A 193 -10.91 13.89 -0.91
C THR A 193 -11.63 12.70 -1.54
N PRO A 194 -12.63 12.11 -0.86
CA PRO A 194 -13.48 11.10 -1.47
C PRO A 194 -14.17 11.62 -2.73
N VAL A 195 -14.20 10.79 -3.77
CA VAL A 195 -14.89 11.09 -5.03
C VAL A 195 -16.14 10.23 -5.11
N GLY A 196 -17.24 10.78 -4.60
CA GLY A 196 -18.53 10.09 -4.54
C GLY A 196 -18.64 9.13 -3.35
N SER A 197 -19.60 8.21 -3.43
CA SER A 197 -19.83 7.15 -2.45
C SER A 197 -19.14 5.84 -2.87
N LEU A 198 -19.24 4.79 -2.05
CA LEU A 198 -18.90 3.42 -2.46
C LEU A 198 -19.60 3.05 -3.78
N VAL A 199 -18.85 2.45 -4.70
CA VAL A 199 -19.33 2.06 -6.03
C VAL A 199 -19.25 0.54 -6.17
N LYS A 200 -20.35 -0.09 -6.59
CA LYS A 200 -20.35 -1.51 -6.96
C LYS A 200 -20.02 -1.64 -8.44
N VAL A 201 -18.98 -2.40 -8.75
CA VAL A 201 -18.52 -2.68 -10.12
C VAL A 201 -18.64 -4.18 -10.36
N PRO A 202 -19.62 -4.63 -11.15
CA PRO A 202 -19.80 -6.06 -11.39
C PRO A 202 -18.57 -6.71 -12.05
N ALA A 203 -18.39 -8.01 -11.83
CA ALA A 203 -17.31 -8.79 -12.43
C ALA A 203 -17.19 -8.58 -13.96
N GLY A 204 -15.98 -8.30 -14.44
CA GLY A 204 -15.70 -8.06 -15.86
C GLY A 204 -16.39 -6.81 -16.46
N ARG A 205 -16.96 -5.92 -15.64
CA ARG A 205 -17.67 -4.71 -16.09
C ARG A 205 -16.93 -3.43 -15.76
N SER A 206 -17.51 -2.32 -16.22
CA SER A 206 -17.06 -0.98 -15.89
C SER A 206 -18.23 -0.12 -15.46
N VAL A 207 -17.96 0.82 -14.56
CA VAL A 207 -18.92 1.82 -14.08
C VAL A 207 -18.31 3.20 -14.21
N ASP A 208 -19.11 4.13 -14.72
CA ASP A 208 -18.72 5.53 -14.87
C ASP A 208 -19.12 6.31 -13.60
N VAL A 209 -18.13 6.91 -12.95
CA VAL A 209 -18.30 7.71 -11.73
C VAL A 209 -18.08 9.18 -12.07
N PRO A 210 -19.09 10.04 -11.90
CA PRO A 210 -18.92 11.48 -12.12
C PRO A 210 -17.92 12.09 -11.13
N VAL A 211 -16.99 12.90 -11.62
CA VAL A 211 -16.10 13.70 -10.76
C VAL A 211 -16.72 15.09 -10.58
N PRO A 212 -17.08 15.50 -9.36
CA PRO A 212 -17.63 16.83 -9.11
C PRO A 212 -16.71 17.95 -9.61
N ALA A 213 -17.26 18.91 -10.35
CA ALA A 213 -16.45 19.95 -11.02
C ALA A 213 -15.57 20.77 -10.07
N HIS A 214 -16.06 21.04 -8.86
CA HIS A 214 -15.33 21.80 -7.84
C HIS A 214 -14.12 21.04 -7.27
N LEU A 215 -14.06 19.71 -7.45
CA LEU A 215 -12.95 18.88 -6.95
C LEU A 215 -11.82 18.71 -7.98
N ARG A 216 -12.14 18.75 -9.28
CA ARG A 216 -11.22 18.39 -10.37
C ARG A 216 -9.90 19.17 -10.34
N ALA A 217 -9.96 20.47 -10.08
CA ALA A 217 -8.77 21.34 -10.10
C ALA A 217 -7.81 21.07 -8.92
N GLY A 218 -8.27 20.40 -7.86
CA GLY A 218 -7.48 20.15 -6.65
C GLY A 218 -6.70 18.83 -6.66
N PHE A 219 -6.88 17.98 -7.68
CA PHE A 219 -6.28 16.64 -7.68
C PHE A 219 -5.02 16.59 -8.56
N ASP A 220 -3.89 16.22 -7.96
CA ASP A 220 -2.70 15.80 -8.69
C ASP A 220 -2.84 14.34 -9.14
N SER A 221 -3.56 13.52 -8.37
CA SER A 221 -3.86 12.13 -8.72
C SER A 221 -5.24 11.69 -8.25
N LEU A 222 -5.76 10.64 -8.86
CA LEU A 222 -6.99 9.98 -8.45
C LEU A 222 -6.71 8.48 -8.35
N LYS A 223 -7.16 7.85 -7.28
CA LYS A 223 -6.90 6.43 -6.97
C LYS A 223 -8.21 5.70 -6.71
N CYS A 224 -8.18 4.40 -6.93
CA CYS A 224 -9.29 3.49 -6.72
C CYS A 224 -8.79 2.28 -5.94
N TYR A 225 -9.55 1.83 -4.95
CA TYR A 225 -9.21 0.68 -4.12
C TYR A 225 -10.48 -0.08 -3.73
N ILE A 226 -10.33 -1.38 -3.48
CA ILE A 226 -11.43 -2.25 -3.01
C ILE A 226 -11.70 -1.93 -1.53
N SER A 227 -12.97 -1.75 -1.18
CA SER A 227 -13.38 -1.26 0.13
C SER A 227 -14.71 -1.87 0.60
N THR A 228 -14.89 -1.91 1.93
CA THR A 228 -15.97 -2.64 2.60
C THR A 228 -17.26 -1.84 2.85
N ASN A 229 -17.16 -0.52 2.95
CA ASN A 229 -18.28 0.39 3.19
C ASN A 229 -18.13 1.67 2.38
#